data_AF-A0A1F9TRA8-F1
#
_entry.id   AF-A0A1F9TRA8-F1
#
_cell.length_a   1.000
_cell.length_b   1.000
_cell.length_c   1.000
_cell.angle_alpha   90.00
_cell.angle_beta   90.00
_cell.angle_gamma   90.00
#
_symmetry.space_group_name_H-M   'P 1'
#
loop_
_entity.id
_entity.type
_entity.pdbx_description
1 polymer ?
#
loop_
_entity_poly.entity_id
_entity_poly.type
_entity_poly.pdbx_seq_one_letter_code
_entity_poly.pdbx_strand_id
1 'polypeptide(L)' 'MTNKDKIIAAFLVSLGALSISQADNFVSNISQADKTALISTIDIAGEACVPVGSCDEVKLPA' A
#
# COMPACT_ATOMS: atom_id res chain seq x y z
N MET A 1 -3.68 -12.19 8.83
CA MET A 1 -3.26 -10.93 8.16
C MET A 1 -3.84 -9.74 8.88
N THR A 2 -2.99 -8.79 9.22
CA THR A 2 -3.35 -7.49 9.79
C THR A 2 -3.80 -6.51 8.71
N ASN A 3 -4.42 -5.38 9.09
CA ASN A 3 -4.76 -4.32 8.12
C ASN A 3 -3.51 -3.75 7.43
N LYS A 4 -2.39 -3.70 8.16
CA LYS A 4 -1.07 -3.31 7.66
C LYS A 4 -0.61 -4.21 6.50
N ASP A 5 -0.81 -5.53 6.64
CA ASP A 5 -0.46 -6.49 5.59
C ASP A 5 -1.27 -6.26 4.31
N LYS A 6 -2.57 -5.97 4.45
CA LYS A 6 -3.47 -5.71 3.32
C LYS A 6 -3.08 -4.46 2.53
N ILE A 7 -2.63 -3.42 3.22
CA ILE A 7 -2.19 -2.16 2.59
C ILE A 7 -0.92 -2.39 1.75
N ILE A 8 0.07 -3.11 2.29
CA ILE A 8 1.30 -3.41 1.56
C ILE A 8 0.99 -4.31 0.35
N ALA A 9 0.13 -5.33 0.52
CA ALA A 9 -0.25 -6.21 -0.57
C ALA A 9 -1.00 -5.44 -1.67
N ALA A 10 -1.97 -4.59 -1.30
CA ALA A 10 -2.70 -3.74 -2.25
C ALA A 10 -1.77 -2.75 -2.96
N PHE A 11 -0.79 -2.17 -2.27
CA PHE A 11 0.20 -1.27 -2.88
C PHE A 11 1.03 -1.99 -3.95
N LEU A 12 1.56 -3.18 -3.65
CA LEU A 12 2.36 -3.98 -4.58
C LEU A 12 1.56 -4.41 -5.82
N VAL A 13 0.27 -4.71 -5.64
CA VAL A 13 -0.66 -5.05 -6.73
C VAL A 13 -0.98 -3.81 -7.58
N SER A 14 -1.27 -2.66 -6.96
CA SER A 14 -1.58 -1.41 -7.65
C SER A 14 -0.40 -0.87 -8.47
N LEU A 15 0.83 -1.12 -8.02
CA LEU A 15 2.04 -0.83 -8.80
C LEU A 15 2.25 -1.79 -9.98
N GLY A 16 1.46 -2.87 -10.09
CA GLY A 16 1.65 -3.93 -11.07
C GLY A 16 2.89 -4.78 -10.82
N ALA A 17 3.52 -4.65 -9.64
CA ALA A 17 4.76 -5.35 -9.32
C ALA A 17 4.53 -6.84 -9.06
N LEU A 18 3.39 -7.20 -8.47
CA LEU A 18 3.02 -8.58 -8.12
C LEU A 18 1.52 -8.83 -8.34
N SER A 19 1.14 -10.09 -8.61
CA SER A 19 -0.27 -10.51 -8.51
C SER A 19 -0.73 -10.57 -7.05
N ILE A 20 -2.05 -10.58 -6.82
CA ILE A 20 -2.64 -10.62 -5.47
C ILE A 20 -2.06 -11.77 -4.63
N SER A 21 -2.01 -12.99 -5.19
CA SER A 21 -1.49 -14.15 -4.48
C SER A 21 0.02 -14.06 -4.20
N GLN A 22 0.79 -13.41 -5.08
CA GLN A 22 2.22 -13.18 -4.86
C GLN A 22 2.46 -12.10 -3.79
N ALA A 23 1.66 -11.04 -3.81
CA ALA A 23 1.73 -9.95 -2.84
C ALA A 23 1.36 -10.46 -1.43
N ASP A 24 0.31 -11.28 -1.30
CA ASP A 24 -0.06 -11.91 -0.02
C ASP A 24 1.04 -12.83 0.51
N ASN A 25 1.67 -13.60 -0.37
CA ASN A 25 2.76 -14.51 0.01
C ASN A 25 4.02 -13.72 0.39
N PHE A 26 4.35 -12.67 -0.35
CA PHE A 26 5.45 -11.76 -0.03
C PHE A 26 5.25 -11.12 1.35
N VAL A 27 4.09 -10.50 1.58
CA VAL A 27 3.77 -9.84 2.84
C VAL A 27 3.74 -10.84 4.00
N SER A 28 3.35 -12.09 3.77
CA SER A 28 3.38 -13.12 4.80
C SER A 28 4.80 -13.56 5.20
N ASN A 29 5.79 -13.41 4.31
CA ASN A 29 7.16 -13.87 4.54
C ASN A 29 8.14 -12.77 4.99
N ILE A 30 7.79 -11.48 4.84
CA ILE A 30 8.65 -10.38 5.29
C ILE A 30 8.54 -10.13 6.80
N SER A 31 9.62 -9.60 7.38
CA SER A 31 9.69 -9.32 8.81
C SER A 31 8.77 -8.16 9.21
N GLN A 32 8.39 -8.11 10.50
CA GLN A 32 7.57 -7.00 11.02
C GLN A 32 8.29 -5.64 10.96
N ALA A 33 9.63 -5.64 11.01
CA ALA A 33 10.45 -4.45 10.84
C ALA A 33 10.34 -3.90 9.41
N ASP A 34 10.44 -4.77 8.40
CA ASP A 34 10.32 -4.40 6.98
C ASP A 34 8.91 -3.90 6.64
N LYS A 35 7.88 -4.54 7.21
CA LYS A 35 6.49 -4.08 7.09
C LYS A 35 6.30 -2.67 7.62
N THR A 36 6.96 -2.37 8.75
CA THR A 36 6.87 -1.04 9.38
C THR A 36 7.61 0.00 8.54
N ALA A 37 8.78 -0.33 7.99
CA ALA A 37 9.52 0.54 7.08
C ALA A 37 8.75 0.82 5.78
N LEU A 38 8.11 -0.20 5.18
CA LEU A 38 7.25 -0.06 4.00
C LEU A 38 6.06 0.85 4.27
N ILE A 39 5.37 0.65 5.40
CA ILE A 39 4.23 1.49 5.77
C ILE A 39 4.66 2.92 6.07
N SER A 40 5.79 3.12 6.77
CA SER A 40 6.31 4.47 7.00
C SER A 40 6.67 5.16 5.70
N THR A 41 7.18 4.42 4.70
CA THR A 41 7.44 4.97 3.35
C THR A 41 6.13 5.33 2.63
N ILE A 42 5.09 4.51 2.78
CA ILE A 42 3.74 4.80 2.24
C ILE A 42 3.11 6.01 2.93
N ASP A 43 3.29 6.16 4.24
CA ASP A 43 2.79 7.29 5.04
C ASP A 43 3.48 8.59 4.62
N ILE A 44 4.81 8.55 4.46
CA ILE A 44 5.60 9.68 3.91
C ILE A 44 5.18 10.00 2.47
N ALA A 45 4.86 9.00 1.65
CA ALA A 45 4.34 9.21 0.30
C ALA A 45 2.86 9.65 0.28
N GLY A 46 2.12 9.48 1.38
CA GLY A 46 0.76 10.00 1.55
C GLY A 46 0.75 11.46 2.01
N GLU A 47 1.74 11.85 2.82
CA GLU A 47 1.95 13.24 3.27
C GLU A 47 2.70 14.09 2.23
N ALA A 48 3.58 13.46 1.44
CA ALA A 48 4.05 14.02 0.20
C ALA A 48 2.92 13.87 -0.82
N CYS A 49 2.08 14.90 -0.94
CA CYS A 49 1.13 15.10 -2.02
C CYS A 49 1.80 14.75 -3.37
N VAL A 50 1.67 13.49 -3.80
CA VAL A 50 2.24 13.03 -5.05
C VAL A 50 1.34 13.63 -6.12
N PRO A 51 1.87 14.47 -7.04
CA PRO A 51 1.05 15.03 -8.10
C PRO A 51 0.81 13.94 -9.16
N VAL A 52 0.14 12.86 -8.80
CA VAL A 52 -0.41 11.87 -9.74
C VAL A 52 -1.87 12.25 -9.97
N GLY A 53 -2.07 13.41 -10.61
CA GLY A 53 -3.35 13.82 -11.19
C GLY A 53 -4.52 14.00 -10.21
N SER A 54 -4.87 15.27 -9.98
CA SER A 54 -6.13 15.74 -9.39
C SER A 54 -6.53 15.10 -8.05
N CYS A 55 -6.34 15.86 -6.97
CA CYS A 55 -7.11 15.71 -5.73
C CYS A 55 -8.57 16.15 -5.95
N ASP A 56 -9.25 15.62 -6.97
CA ASP A 56 -10.69 15.72 -7.06
C ASP A 56 -11.27 14.85 -5.95
N GLU A 57 -11.99 15.50 -5.03
CA GLU A 57 -12.70 14.85 -3.94
C GLU A 57 -13.48 13.65 -4.48
N VAL A 58 -13.03 12.43 -4.17
CA VAL A 58 -13.84 11.23 -4.42
C VAL A 58 -15.02 11.31 -3.47
N LYS A 59 -16.11 11.94 -3.95
CA LYS A 59 -17.41 11.94 -3.29
C LYS A 59 -17.89 10.50 -3.24
N LEU A 60 -17.68 9.86 -2.09
CA LEU A 60 -18.28 8.56 -1.77
C LEU A 60 -19.82 8.72 -1.87
N PRO A 61 -20.50 7.87 -2.66
CA PRO A 61 -21.97 7.87 -2.68
C PRO A 61 -22.48 7.52 -1.27
N ALA A 62 -23.52 8.25 -0.86
CA ALA A 62 -24.17 8.16 0.45
C ALA A 62 -24.80 6.80 0.74
#